data_AF-A0A7L2MC36-F1
#
_entry.id   AF-A0A7L2MC36-F1
#
_cell.length_a   1.000
_cell.length_b   1.000
_cell.length_c   1.000
_cell.angle_alpha   90.00
_cell.angle_beta   90.00
_cell.angle_gamma   90.00
#
_symmetry.space_group_name_H-M   'P 1'
#
loop_
_entity.id
_entity.type
_entity.pdbx_description
1 polymer ?
#
loop_
_entity_poly.entity_id
_entity_poly.type
_entity_poly.pdbx_seq_one_letter_code
_entity_poly.pdbx_strand_id
1 'polypeptide(L)' 'GPVAEMFQVIQGAVTEEYVRSTQGVFQFELSGDGGGTWYIDLKTKGGSAGFGKPRVPADVVMSMSSADFVKMFT' A
#
# COMPACT_ATOMS: atom_id res chain seq x y z
N GLY A 1 5.61 -7.83 -11.93
CA GLY A 1 4.24 -8.36 -11.77
C GLY A 1 3.36 -7.20 -11.38
N PRO A 2 2.14 -7.06 -11.93
CA PRO A 2 1.39 -5.80 -11.89
C PRO A 2 1.22 -5.21 -10.49
N VAL A 3 0.92 -6.03 -9.48
CA VAL A 3 0.80 -5.58 -8.09
C VAL A 3 2.10 -4.95 -7.58
N ALA A 4 3.23 -5.66 -7.73
CA ALA A 4 4.53 -5.17 -7.26
C ALA A 4 4.96 -3.89 -7.96
N GLU A 5 4.70 -3.79 -9.27
CA GLU A 5 4.96 -2.58 -10.06
C GLU A 5 4.12 -1.39 -9.56
N MET A 6 2.84 -1.62 -9.26
CA MET A 6 1.99 -0.56 -8.69
C MET A 6 2.46 -0.11 -7.31
N PHE A 7 2.87 -1.02 -6.43
CA PHE A 7 3.46 -0.63 -5.14
C PHE A 7 4.78 0.14 -5.28
N GLN A 8 5.59 -0.16 -6.30
CA GLN A 8 6.78 0.63 -6.62
C GLN A 8 6.43 2.05 -7.08
N VAL A 9 5.41 2.19 -7.94
CA VAL A 9 4.90 3.50 -8.37
C VAL A 9 4.40 4.30 -7.17
N ILE A 10 3.59 3.67 -6.30
CA ILE A 10 3.10 4.29 -5.07
C ILE A 10 4.26 4.73 -4.19
N GLN A 11 5.24 3.87 -3.93
CA GLN A 11 6.42 4.20 -3.13
C GLN A 11 7.20 5.40 -3.69
N GLY A 12 7.29 5.52 -5.02
CA GLY A 12 7.91 6.68 -5.68
C GLY A 12 7.10 7.98 -5.55
N ALA A 13 5.78 7.87 -5.34
CA ALA A 13 4.87 9.01 -5.16
C ALA A 13 4.68 9.41 -3.68
N VAL A 14 5.11 8.60 -2.72
CA VAL A 14 5.04 8.95 -1.29
C VAL A 14 5.93 10.16 -1.00
N THR A 15 5.33 11.20 -0.40
CA THR A 15 6.03 12.42 0.03
C THR A 15 5.69 12.75 1.48
N GLU A 16 6.53 13.57 2.12
CA GLU A 16 6.27 14.05 3.49
C GLU A 16 4.96 14.84 3.60
N GLU A 17 4.52 15.49 2.52
CA GLU A 17 3.22 16.17 2.47
C GLU A 17 2.07 15.18 2.63
N TYR A 18 2.06 14.10 1.84
CA TYR A 18 1.03 13.08 1.94
C TYR A 18 1.05 12.36 3.30
N VAL A 19 2.24 12.14 3.86
CA VAL A 19 2.34 11.61 5.22
C VAL A 19 1.65 12.55 6.21
N ARG A 20 1.99 13.85 6.18
CA ARG A 20 1.43 14.84 7.11
C ARG A 20 -0.08 15.04 6.95
N SER A 21 -0.62 14.98 5.73
CA SER A 21 -2.05 15.19 5.49
C SER A 21 -2.91 13.95 5.75
N THR A 22 -2.39 12.74 5.51
CA THR A 22 -3.19 11.50 5.59
C THR A 22 -3.11 10.83 6.96
N GLN A 23 -1.92 10.78 7.58
CA GLN A 23 -1.71 10.25 8.94
C GLN A 23 -2.29 8.83 9.16
N GLY A 24 -2.18 7.96 8.16
CA GLY A 24 -2.79 6.62 8.18
C GLY A 24 -1.88 5.53 7.64
N VAL A 25 -2.04 4.31 8.17
CA VAL A 25 -1.41 3.09 7.68
C VAL A 25 -2.46 2.16 7.10
N PHE A 26 -2.29 1.80 5.82
CA PHE A 26 -3.21 0.96 5.06
C PHE A 26 -2.55 -0.38 4.77
N GLN A 27 -3.23 -1.48 5.09
CA GLN A 27 -2.83 -2.83 4.74
C GLN A 27 -3.77 -3.39 3.67
N PHE A 28 -3.19 -4.06 2.68
CA PHE A 28 -3.91 -4.71 1.60
C PHE A 28 -3.70 -6.22 1.69
N GLU A 29 -4.78 -6.97 1.84
CA GLU A 29 -4.79 -8.43 1.73
C GLU A 29 -5.27 -8.81 0.33
N LEU A 30 -4.31 -9.06 -0.56
CA LEU A 30 -4.58 -9.31 -1.97
C LEU A 30 -4.64 -10.81 -2.28
N SER A 31 -5.65 -11.21 -3.04
CA SER A 31 -5.80 -12.59 -3.52
C SER A 31 -5.49 -12.72 -5.01
N GLY A 32 -5.20 -13.93 -5.49
CA GLY A 32 -4.87 -14.20 -6.89
C GLY A 32 -3.38 -14.02 -7.23
N ASP A 33 -3.07 -13.88 -8.52
CA ASP A 33 -1.69 -13.77 -9.00
C ASP A 33 -1.00 -12.50 -8.49
N GLY A 34 0.21 -12.64 -7.95
CA GLY A 34 0.92 -11.56 -7.27
C GLY A 34 0.27 -11.09 -5.95
N GLY A 35 -0.65 -11.87 -5.38
CA GLY A 35 -1.31 -11.59 -4.11
C GLY A 35 -0.38 -11.67 -2.89
N GLY A 36 -0.99 -11.58 -1.71
CA GLY A 36 -0.31 -11.53 -0.41
C GLY A 36 -0.64 -10.25 0.34
N THR A 37 0.03 -10.07 1.49
CA THR A 37 -0.12 -8.87 2.30
C THR A 37 0.82 -7.77 1.80
N TRP A 38 0.27 -6.58 1.61
CA TRP A 38 1.02 -5.38 1.23
C TRP A 38 0.62 -4.20 2.12
N TYR A 39 1.42 -3.13 2.12
CA TYR A 39 1.11 -1.96 2.94
C TYR A 39 1.47 -0.63 2.27
N ILE A 40 0.79 0.43 2.70
CA ILE A 40 1.12 1.83 2.47
C ILE A 40 1.09 2.53 3.83
N ASP A 41 2.23 3.06 4.26
CA ASP A 41 2.41 3.85 5.47
C ASP A 41 2.54 5.33 5.08
N LEU A 42 1.49 6.09 5.37
CA LEU A 42 1.44 7.55 5.27
C LEU A 42 1.29 8.18 6.65
N LYS A 43 1.91 7.59 7.68
CA LYS A 43 1.81 8.04 9.06
C LYS A 43 3.18 8.19 9.70
N THR A 44 4.10 7.28 9.42
CA THR A 44 5.41 7.23 10.09
C THR A 44 6.53 7.79 9.21
N LYS A 45 7.39 8.63 9.81
CA LYS A 45 8.60 9.18 9.19
C LYS A 45 8.34 9.75 7.79
N GLY A 46 9.15 9.41 6.79
CA GLY A 46 8.99 9.84 5.39
C GLY A 46 7.99 9.00 4.58
N GLY A 47 7.21 8.14 5.24
CA GLY A 47 6.29 7.19 4.61
C GLY A 47 6.99 6.03 3.91
N SER A 48 6.26 4.97 3.61
CA SER A 48 6.76 3.83 2.84
C SER A 48 5.63 2.95 2.31
N ALA A 49 5.89 2.14 1.29
CA ALA A 49 4.98 1.13 0.81
C ALA A 49 5.77 -0.13 0.41
N GLY A 50 5.17 -1.31 0.56
CA GLY A 50 5.89 -2.54 0.24
C GLY A 50 5.15 -3.82 0.55
N PHE A 51 5.83 -4.94 0.30
CA PHE A 51 5.33 -6.28 0.58
C PHE A 51 5.51 -6.65 2.05
N GLY A 52 4.52 -7.36 2.59
CA GLY A 52 4.45 -7.78 3.99
C GLY A 52 3.55 -6.88 4.85
N LYS A 53 3.58 -7.15 6.16
CA LYS A 53 2.82 -6.36 7.14
C LYS A 53 3.48 -5.01 7.41
N PRO A 54 2.71 -3.95 7.69
CA PRO A 54 3.27 -2.68 8.14
C PRO A 54 3.99 -2.85 9.48
N ARG A 55 4.96 -1.95 9.74
CA ARG A 55 5.78 -1.96 10.97
C ARG A 55 4.99 -1.54 12.23
N VAL A 56 3.93 -0.76 12.03
CA VAL A 56 2.98 -0.36 13.07
C VAL A 56 1.61 -0.90 12.71
N PRO A 57 0.66 -1.01 13.67
CA PRO A 57 -0.69 -1.47 13.38
C PRO A 57 -1.33 -0.68 12.25
N ALA A 58 -1.96 -1.39 11.31
CA ALA A 58 -2.73 -0.76 10.24
C ALA A 58 -3.97 -0.07 10.84
N ASP A 59 -4.24 1.15 10.39
CA ASP A 59 -5.48 1.87 10.70
C ASP A 59 -6.65 1.31 9.86
N VAL A 60 -6.35 0.79 8.66
CA VAL A 60 -7.32 0.19 7.74
C VAL A 60 -6.74 -1.08 7.11
N VAL A 61 -7.55 -2.14 7.04
CA VAL A 61 -7.24 -3.36 6.29
C VAL A 61 -8.25 -3.52 5.15
N MET A 62 -7.75 -3.63 3.92
CA MET A 62 -8.56 -3.79 2.71
C MET A 62 -8.30 -5.16 2.10
N SER A 63 -9.36 -5.93 1.84
CA SER A 63 -9.25 -7.26 1.21
C SER A 63 -9.89 -7.25 -0.16
N MET A 64 -9.13 -7.61 -1.20
CA MET A 64 -9.63 -7.62 -2.58
C MET A 64 -8.82 -8.56 -3.49
N SER A 65 -9.24 -8.70 -4.74
CA SER A 65 -8.44 -9.39 -5.75
C SER A 65 -7.27 -8.51 -6.19
N SER A 66 -6.15 -9.12 -6.56
CA SER A 66 -5.00 -8.41 -7.15
C SER A 66 -5.38 -7.67 -8.43
N ALA A 67 -6.33 -8.21 -9.20
CA ALA A 67 -6.86 -7.57 -10.39
C ALA A 67 -7.64 -6.28 -10.07
N ASP A 68 -8.48 -6.29 -9.05
CA ASP A 68 -9.26 -5.11 -8.67
C ASP A 68 -8.39 -4.03 -8.02
N PHE A 69 -7.35 -4.43 -7.27
CA PHE A 69 -6.35 -3.48 -6.75
C PHE A 69 -5.68 -2.70 -7.89
N VAL A 70 -5.21 -3.37 -8.94
CA VAL A 70 -4.55 -2.70 -10.08
C VAL A 70 -5.51 -1.75 -10.79
N LYS A 71 -6.79 -2.11 -10.94
CA LYS A 71 -7.83 -1.24 -11.54
C LYS A 71 -8.14 0.02 -10.74
N MET A 72 -7.80 0.11 -9.46
CA MET A 72 -8.00 1.36 -8.69
C MET A 72 -7.10 2.49 -9.18
N PHE A 73 -6.04 2.18 -9.92
CA PHE A 73 -4.97 3.09 -10.29
C PHE A 73 -4.64 3.09 -11.79
N THR A 74 -5.46 2.41 -12.62
CA THR A 74 -5.37 2.35 -14.09
C THR A 74 -6.73 2.61 -14.70
#